data_AF-A0A392S9W9-F1
#
_entry.id   AF-A0A392S9W9-F1
#
_cell.length_a   1.000
_cell.length_b   1.000
_cell.length_c   1.000
_cell.angle_alpha   90.00
_cell.angle_beta   90.00
_cell.angle_gamma   90.00
#
_symmetry.space_group_name_H-M   'P 1'
#
loop_
_entity.id
_entity.type
_entity.pdbx_description
1 polymer ?
#
loop_
_entity_poly.entity_id
_entity_poly.type
_entity_poly.pdbx_seq_one_letter_code
_entity_poly.pdbx_strand_id
1 'polypeptide(L)'
;MEQNVRSKTRAKREAYATVLHSSESYVCGAITLAQSLLKTGTKRDLILLIDNSISVRKCRALAAAGWKIRTITRIRNPRAENGTYNEYNY
;
A
#
# COMPACT_ATOMS: atom_id res chain seq x y z
N MET A 1 -28.39 -35.59 18.39
CA MET A 1 -27.95 -34.78 17.23
C MET A 1 -27.49 -33.44 17.77
N GLU A 2 -26.21 -33.28 18.07
CA GLU A 2 -25.65 -31.98 18.47
C GLU A 2 -24.87 -31.42 17.29
N GLN A 3 -25.37 -30.31 16.77
CA GLN A 3 -24.80 -29.58 15.64
C GLN A 3 -23.47 -28.95 16.09
N ASN A 4 -22.38 -29.48 15.57
CA ASN A 4 -21.03 -28.99 15.80
C ASN A 4 -20.86 -27.65 15.05
N VAL A 5 -21.04 -26.52 15.74
CA VAL A 5 -20.79 -25.18 15.21
C VAL A 5 -19.28 -25.02 15.04
N ARG A 6 -18.77 -25.48 13.91
CA ARG A 6 -17.38 -25.26 13.48
C ARG A 6 -17.17 -23.75 13.42
N SER A 7 -16.44 -23.19 14.37
CA SER A 7 -16.10 -21.77 14.37
C SER A 7 -15.43 -21.45 13.02
N LYS A 8 -15.98 -20.50 12.27
CA LYS A 8 -15.27 -19.91 11.15
C LYS A 8 -14.01 -19.31 11.76
N THR A 9 -12.85 -19.92 11.52
CA THR A 9 -11.55 -19.30 11.79
C THR A 9 -11.60 -17.91 11.17
N ARG A 10 -11.67 -16.88 12.03
CA ARG A 10 -11.81 -15.49 11.59
C ARG A 10 -10.61 -15.21 10.68
N ALA A 11 -10.86 -15.02 9.39
CA ALA A 11 -9.78 -14.76 8.43
C ALA A 11 -8.95 -13.59 8.95
N LYS A 12 -7.64 -13.83 9.15
CA LYS A 12 -6.73 -12.79 9.63
C LYS A 12 -6.69 -11.67 8.59
N ARG A 13 -7.08 -10.46 8.99
CA ARG A 13 -7.07 -9.28 8.13
C ARG A 13 -5.67 -8.67 8.16
N GLU A 14 -4.78 -9.23 7.34
CA GLU A 14 -3.37 -8.84 7.24
C GLU A 14 -3.03 -8.39 5.81
N ALA A 15 -2.13 -7.42 5.70
CA ALA A 15 -1.68 -6.89 4.42
C ALA A 15 -0.20 -6.47 4.48
N TYR A 16 0.48 -6.53 3.34
CA TYR A 16 1.73 -5.81 3.12
C TYR A 16 1.39 -4.42 2.63
N ALA A 17 1.96 -3.39 3.25
CA ALA A 17 1.73 -2.01 2.88
C ALA A 17 3.05 -1.31 2.53
N THR A 18 3.03 -0.45 1.53
CA THR A 18 4.12 0.48 1.25
C THR A 18 3.57 1.82 0.76
N VAL A 19 4.40 2.85 0.79
CA VAL A 19 4.05 4.22 0.42
C VAL A 19 4.91 4.65 -0.77
N LEU A 20 4.28 5.26 -1.78
CA LEU A 20 4.97 5.99 -2.84
C LEU A 20 4.59 7.46 -2.76
N HIS A 21 5.60 8.32 -2.70
CA HIS A 21 5.42 9.76 -2.70
C HIS A 21 6.47 10.45 -3.56
N SER A 22 6.16 11.67 -3.97
CA SER A 22 7.11 12.69 -4.45
C SER A 22 7.85 12.43 -5.75
N SER A 23 7.90 11.20 -6.26
CA SER A 23 8.53 10.91 -7.54
C SER A 23 8.03 9.60 -8.15
N GLU A 24 7.81 9.63 -9.45
CA GLU A 24 7.49 8.43 -10.21
C GLU A 24 8.68 7.47 -10.38
N SER A 25 9.89 7.84 -9.94
CA SER A 25 11.09 6.99 -9.98
C SER A 25 10.94 5.71 -9.18
N TYR A 26 10.10 5.73 -8.14
CA TYR A 26 9.89 4.58 -7.25
C TYR A 26 8.89 3.56 -7.78
N VAL A 27 8.20 3.83 -8.91
CA VAL A 27 7.19 2.93 -9.48
C VAL A 27 7.77 1.56 -9.85
N CYS A 28 8.99 1.51 -10.40
CA CYS A 28 9.66 0.25 -10.72
C CYS A 28 9.95 -0.58 -9.47
N GLY A 29 10.36 0.07 -8.38
CA GLY A 29 10.60 -0.58 -7.08
C GLY A 29 9.32 -1.20 -6.51
N ALA A 30 8.20 -0.47 -6.57
CA ALA A 30 6.91 -0.99 -6.11
C ALA A 30 6.41 -2.16 -6.96
N ILE A 31 6.59 -2.13 -8.28
CA ILE A 31 6.26 -3.28 -9.15
C ILE A 31 7.12 -4.48 -8.77
N THR A 32 8.43 -4.30 -8.62
CA THR A 32 9.37 -5.37 -8.26
C THR A 32 9.04 -5.98 -6.90
N LEU A 33 8.66 -5.15 -5.92
CA LEU A 33 8.24 -5.59 -4.59
C LEU A 33 6.98 -6.45 -4.65
N ALA A 34 5.93 -6.01 -5.37
CA ALA A 34 4.72 -6.81 -5.52
C ALA A 34 5.02 -8.17 -6.15
N GLN A 35 5.78 -8.19 -7.25
CA GLN A 35 6.13 -9.43 -7.92
C GLN A 35 6.95 -10.36 -7.02
N SER A 36 7.86 -9.81 -6.21
CA SER A 36 8.65 -10.59 -5.24
C SER A 36 7.76 -11.20 -4.15
N LEU A 37 6.82 -10.43 -3.58
CA LEU A 37 5.88 -10.92 -2.59
C LEU A 37 4.94 -11.99 -3.18
N LEU A 38 4.40 -11.78 -4.36
CA LEU A 38 3.52 -12.75 -5.04
C LEU A 38 4.25 -14.08 -5.30
N LYS A 39 5.54 -14.04 -5.68
CA LYS A 39 6.37 -15.24 -5.85
C LYS A 39 6.57 -16.06 -4.57
N THR A 40 6.36 -15.49 -3.38
CA THR A 40 6.37 -16.24 -2.12
C THR A 40 5.11 -17.09 -1.89
N GLY A 41 4.07 -16.93 -2.72
CA GLY A 41 2.78 -17.59 -2.55
C GLY A 41 1.88 -16.93 -1.49
N THR A 42 2.20 -15.72 -1.04
CA THR A 42 1.34 -14.97 -0.11
C THR A 42 -0.05 -14.74 -0.70
N LYS A 43 -1.08 -14.90 0.15
CA LYS A 43 -2.47 -14.56 -0.16
C LYS A 43 -2.92 -13.28 0.56
N ARG A 44 -1.99 -12.60 1.22
CA ARG A 44 -2.26 -11.32 1.91
C ARG A 44 -2.47 -10.22 0.89
N ASP A 45 -3.26 -9.23 1.28
CA ASP A 45 -3.46 -8.04 0.47
C ASP A 45 -2.15 -7.27 0.31
N LEU A 46 -1.93 -6.72 -0.88
CA LEU A 46 -0.87 -5.77 -1.16
C LEU A 46 -1.50 -4.39 -1.26
N ILE A 47 -1.23 -3.51 -0.30
CA ILE A 47 -1.78 -2.15 -0.25
C ILE A 47 -0.70 -1.13 -0.60
N LEU A 48 -1.02 -0.22 -1.51
CA LEU A 48 -0.11 0.83 -1.92
C LEU A 48 -0.73 2.20 -1.63
N LEU A 49 -0.10 2.95 -0.73
CA LEU A 49 -0.51 4.32 -0.42
C LEU A 49 0.21 5.27 -1.38
N ILE A 50 -0.54 6.12 -2.09
CA ILE A 50 0.02 7.09 -3.04
C ILE A 50 -0.55 8.48 -2.81
N ASP A 51 0.22 9.52 -3.12
CA ASP A 51 -0.31 10.88 -3.26
C ASP A 51 -0.66 11.19 -4.73
N ASN A 52 -1.09 12.43 -4.99
CA ASN A 52 -1.53 12.87 -6.31
C ASN A 52 -0.37 13.09 -7.31
N SER A 53 0.89 12.83 -6.91
CA SER A 53 2.05 12.99 -7.80
C SER A 53 2.20 11.85 -8.81
N ILE A 54 1.47 10.74 -8.64
CA ILE A 54 1.56 9.58 -9.53
C ILE A 54 0.50 9.66 -10.63
N SER A 55 0.94 9.63 -11.89
CA SER A 55 0.02 9.68 -13.03
C SER A 55 -0.90 8.46 -13.12
N VAL A 56 -2.09 8.65 -13.69
CA VAL A 56 -3.11 7.59 -13.88
C VAL A 56 -2.54 6.36 -14.61
N ARG A 57 -1.68 6.58 -15.61
CA ARG A 57 -1.03 5.50 -16.36
C ARG A 57 -0.18 4.61 -15.43
N LYS A 58 0.55 5.21 -14.49
CA LYS A 58 1.39 4.48 -13.54
C LYS A 58 0.56 3.81 -12.45
N CYS A 59 -0.52 4.44 -12.00
CA CYS A 59 -1.49 3.78 -11.12
C CYS A 59 -2.04 2.49 -11.76
N ARG A 60 -2.38 2.50 -13.05
CA ARG A 60 -2.80 1.28 -13.75
C ARG A 60 -1.71 0.20 -13.77
N ALA A 61 -0.46 0.57 -14.01
CA ALA A 61 0.67 -0.36 -13.98
C ALA A 61 0.88 -0.97 -12.58
N LEU A 62 0.78 -0.16 -11.53
CA LEU A 62 0.88 -0.61 -10.13
C LEU A 62 -0.27 -1.56 -9.76
N ALA A 63 -1.49 -1.24 -10.17
CA ALA A 63 -2.64 -2.11 -9.98
C ALA A 63 -2.48 -3.45 -10.71
N ALA A 64 -2.02 -3.41 -11.96
CA ALA A 64 -1.72 -4.62 -12.74
C ALA A 64 -0.61 -5.48 -12.12
N ALA A 65 0.33 -4.87 -11.39
CA ALA A 65 1.37 -5.60 -10.66
C ALA A 65 0.86 -6.30 -9.39
N GLY A 66 -0.38 -6.02 -8.95
CA GLY A 66 -1.03 -6.66 -7.81
C GLY A 66 -1.37 -5.74 -6.64
N TRP A 67 -1.08 -4.44 -6.74
CA TRP A 67 -1.37 -3.48 -5.66
C TRP A 67 -2.84 -3.05 -5.64
N LYS A 68 -3.42 -3.01 -4.44
CA LYS A 68 -4.64 -2.25 -4.16
C LYS A 68 -4.24 -0.82 -3.80
N ILE A 69 -4.56 0.12 -4.68
CA ILE A 69 -4.16 1.51 -4.54
C ILE A 69 -5.09 2.25 -3.57
N ARG A 70 -4.50 3.05 -2.69
CA ARG A 70 -5.20 3.98 -1.79
C ARG A 70 -4.56 5.35 -1.89
N THR A 71 -5.31 6.33 -2.35
CA THR A 71 -4.85 7.71 -2.36
C THR A 71 -4.89 8.27 -0.95
N ILE A 72 -3.80 8.91 -0.53
CA ILE A 72 -3.66 9.56 0.76
C ILE A 72 -3.35 11.05 0.59
N THR A 73 -3.71 11.83 1.60
CA THR A 73 -3.30 13.23 1.71
C THR A 73 -2.27 13.32 2.82
N ARG A 74 -1.20 14.08 2.59
CA ARG A 74 -0.16 14.27 3.61
C ARG A 74 -0.73 15.00 4.82
N ILE A 75 -0.26 14.64 6.00
CA ILE A 75 -0.67 15.25 7.27
C ILE A 75 0.46 16.17 7.75
N ARG A 76 0.15 17.43 8.04
CA ARG A 76 1.14 18.37 8.57
C ARG A 76 1.66 17.86 9.92
N ASN A 77 2.98 17.81 10.06
CA ASN A 77 3.65 17.45 11.29
C ASN A 77 3.55 18.61 12.30
N PRO A 78 2.88 18.44 13.46
CA PRO A 78 2.71 19.52 14.43
C PRO A 78 4.04 19.96 15.07
N ARG A 79 5.10 19.16 14.94
CA ARG A 79 6.44 19.45 15.49
C ARG A 79 7.43 19.98 14.45
N ALA A 80 7.01 20.14 13.20
CA ALA A 80 7.91 20.62 12.16
C ALA A 80 7.91 22.16 12.08
N GLU A 81 9.10 22.71 11.82
CA GLU A 81 9.26 24.09 11.42
C GLU A 81 8.70 24.31 10.00
N ASN A 82 8.23 25.52 9.71
CA ASN A 82 7.67 25.81 8.38
C ASN A 82 8.75 25.73 7.30
N GLY A 83 8.44 25.07 6.19
CA GLY A 83 9.33 24.94 5.03
C GLY A 83 10.38 23.83 5.18
N THR A 84 10.35 23.03 6.24
CA THR A 84 11.26 21.89 6.38
C THR A 84 10.77 20.66 5.61
N TYR A 85 11.70 19.80 5.20
CA TYR A 85 11.39 18.57 4.47
C TYR A 85 10.38 17.66 5.21
N ASN A 86 10.45 17.64 6.55
CA ASN A 86 9.58 16.84 7.42
C ASN A 86 8.31 17.59 7.89
N GLU A 87 7.97 18.72 7.25
CA GLU A 87 6.74 19.46 7.52
C GLU A 87 5.48 18.61 7.30
N TYR A 88 5.57 17.60 6.44
CA TYR A 88 4.46 16.72 6.11
C TYR A 88 4.84 15.24 6.25
N ASN A 89 3.96 14.48 6.90
CA ASN A 89 4.03 13.02 7.03
C ASN A 89 3.04 12.33 6.08
N TYR A 90 3.25 11.04 5.87
CA TYR A 90 2.45 10.17 4.98
C TYR A 90 1.68 9.13 5.77
#